data_AF-A0A382DXP7-F1
#
_entry.id   AF-A0A382DXP7-F1
#
_cell.length_a   1.000
_cell.length_b   1.000
_cell.length_c   1.000
_cell.angle_alpha   90.00
_cell.angle_beta   90.00
_cell.angle_gamma   90.00
#
_symmetry.space_group_name_H-M   'P 1'
#
loop_
_entity.id
_entity.type
_entity.pdbx_description
1 polymer ?
#
loop_
_entity_poly.entity_id
_entity_poly.type
_entity_poly.pdbx_seq_one_letter_code
_entity_poly.pdbx_strand_id
1 'polypeptide(L)'
;MSEQRDLERLLKVHYADMPGLDTETQILFKQLEWGINLGNNTMYLTYEIDTDQLYSVMTRFDNFIQYTKAKKDVNLVISSYGGDVYAMLGTIDYFNSLPV
;
A
#
# COMPACT_ATOMS: atom_id res chain seq x y z
N MET A 1 -27.22 -15.41 -13.13
CA MET A 1 -27.26 -15.45 -11.64
C MET A 1 -26.44 -16.60 -11.02
N SER A 2 -25.73 -17.45 -11.76
CA SER A 2 -24.81 -18.45 -11.18
C SER A 2 -23.37 -17.95 -11.11
N GLU A 3 -22.85 -17.31 -12.15
CA GLU A 3 -21.45 -16.81 -12.21
C GLU A 3 -21.08 -15.84 -11.08
N GLN A 4 -22.00 -14.95 -10.68
CA GLN A 4 -21.75 -13.99 -9.58
C GLN A 4 -21.54 -14.68 -8.23
N ARG A 5 -22.24 -15.80 -7.99
CA ARG A 5 -22.08 -16.62 -6.78
C ARG A 5 -20.80 -17.45 -6.80
N ASP A 6 -20.31 -17.80 -7.99
CA ASP A 6 -19.04 -18.53 -8.15
C ASP A 6 -17.83 -17.60 -7.98
N LEU A 7 -17.93 -16.33 -8.39
CA LEU A 7 -16.92 -15.29 -8.11
C LEU A 7 -16.75 -15.02 -6.61
N GLU A 8 -17.85 -14.88 -5.86
CA GLU A 8 -17.82 -14.71 -4.39
C GLU A 8 -17.22 -15.95 -3.69
N ARG A 9 -17.39 -17.14 -4.27
CA ARG A 9 -16.82 -18.40 -3.75
C ARG A 9 -15.34 -18.58 -4.09
N LEU A 10 -14.87 -18.02 -5.21
CA LEU A 10 -13.47 -18.08 -5.65
C LEU A 10 -12.57 -17.10 -4.87
N LEU A 11 -13.14 -16.04 -4.29
CA LEU A 11 -12.45 -15.10 -3.39
C LEU A 11 -12.27 -15.63 -1.95
N LYS A 12 -12.39 -16.95 -1.74
CA LYS A 12 -12.34 -17.64 -0.43
C LYS A 12 -11.04 -17.54 0.36
N VAL A 13 -10.02 -16.90 -0.18
CA VAL A 13 -8.79 -16.64 0.55
C VAL A 13 -8.78 -15.16 0.91
N HIS A 14 -9.30 -14.87 2.09
CA HIS A 14 -9.08 -13.58 2.73
C HIS A 14 -7.61 -13.53 3.18
N TYR A 15 -6.68 -13.27 2.24
CA TYR A 15 -5.24 -13.13 2.54
C TYR A 15 -4.94 -12.02 3.57
N ALA A 16 -5.95 -11.19 3.89
CA ALA A 16 -5.88 -10.13 4.88
C ALA A 16 -6.47 -10.51 6.25
N ASP A 17 -7.37 -11.49 6.34
CA ASP A 17 -8.08 -11.77 7.59
C ASP A 17 -7.28 -12.76 8.44
N MET A 18 -6.85 -12.30 9.62
CA MET A 18 -6.18 -13.14 10.63
C MET A 18 -7.23 -13.71 11.59
N PRO A 19 -7.59 -15.02 11.48
CA PRO A 19 -8.67 -15.59 12.28
C PRO A 19 -8.35 -15.52 13.78
N GLY A 20 -9.29 -15.02 14.58
CA GLY A 20 -9.14 -14.87 16.04
C GLY A 20 -8.66 -13.49 16.50
N LEU A 21 -8.40 -12.56 15.59
CA LEU A 21 -8.12 -11.15 15.91
C LEU A 21 -9.31 -10.27 15.51
N ASP A 22 -9.59 -9.24 16.29
CA ASP A 22 -10.55 -8.20 15.90
C ASP A 22 -9.99 -7.33 14.75
N THR A 23 -10.89 -6.65 14.03
CA THR A 23 -10.54 -5.86 12.85
C THR A 23 -9.54 -4.74 13.15
N GLU A 24 -9.62 -4.09 14.32
CA GLU A 24 -8.73 -2.99 14.67
C GLU A 24 -7.30 -3.50 14.86
N THR A 25 -7.14 -4.62 15.57
CA THR A 25 -5.85 -5.28 15.75
C THR A 25 -5.26 -5.76 14.43
N GLN A 26 -6.08 -6.29 13.52
CA GLN A 26 -5.63 -6.70 12.19
C GLN A 26 -5.12 -5.51 11.35
N ILE A 27 -5.85 -4.40 11.36
CA ILE A 27 -5.46 -3.17 10.67
C ILE A 27 -4.16 -2.61 11.27
N LEU A 28 -3.99 -2.67 12.60
CA LEU A 28 -2.74 -2.28 13.25
C LEU A 28 -1.56 -3.13 12.77
N PHE A 29 -1.69 -4.45 12.76
CA PHE A 29 -0.60 -5.33 12.30
C PHE A 29 -0.26 -5.10 10.84
N LYS A 30 -1.26 -4.90 9.96
CA LYS A 30 -1.00 -4.58 8.55
C LYS A 30 -0.32 -3.23 8.36
N GLN A 31 -0.69 -2.22 9.16
CA GLN A 31 0.00 -0.94 9.15
C GLN A 31 1.49 -1.07 9.55
N LEU A 32 1.78 -1.89 10.57
CA LEU A 32 3.15 -2.17 10.99
C LEU A 32 3.93 -2.98 9.94
N GLU A 33 3.32 -4.02 9.38
CA GLU A 33 3.91 -4.89 8.34
C GLU A 33 4.30 -4.09 7.09
N TRP A 34 3.42 -3.19 6.66
CA TRP A 34 3.62 -2.40 5.44
C TRP A 34 4.31 -1.06 5.68
N GLY A 35 4.64 -0.71 6.93
CA GLY A 35 5.25 0.58 7.25
C GLY A 35 4.38 1.75 6.80
N ILE A 36 3.09 1.71 7.13
CA ILE A 36 2.12 2.76 6.81
C ILE A 36 1.31 3.19 8.04
N ASN A 37 0.75 4.39 8.01
CA ASN A 37 -0.20 4.90 8.98
C ASN A 37 -1.39 5.55 8.26
N LEU A 38 -2.55 4.89 8.32
CA LEU A 38 -3.79 5.34 7.68
C LEU A 38 -4.42 6.54 8.40
N GLY A 39 -4.18 6.69 9.70
CA GLY A 39 -4.72 7.79 10.50
C GLY A 39 -4.20 9.16 10.05
N ASN A 40 -2.92 9.24 9.69
CA ASN A 40 -2.26 10.47 9.22
C ASN A 40 -1.75 10.39 7.77
N ASN A 41 -2.18 9.37 7.00
CA ASN A 41 -1.85 9.19 5.59
C ASN A 41 -0.33 9.15 5.30
N THR A 42 0.43 8.42 6.14
CA THR A 42 1.90 8.39 6.07
C THR A 42 2.43 7.03 5.61
N MET A 43 3.40 7.03 4.70
CA MET A 43 4.21 5.87 4.34
C MET A 43 5.66 6.08 4.75
N TYR A 44 6.31 5.04 5.27
CA TYR A 44 7.73 5.04 5.56
C TYR A 44 8.48 4.27 4.47
N LEU A 45 9.32 4.96 3.70
CA LEU A 45 10.24 4.36 2.75
C LEU A 45 11.59 4.17 3.45
N THR A 46 11.80 2.96 3.95
CA THR A 46 12.96 2.60 4.78
C THR A 46 13.89 1.64 4.04
N TYR A 47 15.16 1.60 4.46
CA TYR A 47 16.19 0.67 3.94
C TYR A 47 16.58 0.92 2.47
N GLU A 48 17.09 -0.11 1.81
CA GLU A 48 17.56 -0.06 0.42
C GLU A 48 16.37 0.00 -0.56
N ILE A 49 16.53 0.78 -1.63
CA ILE A 49 15.60 0.78 -2.76
C ILE A 49 16.02 -0.33 -3.71
N ASP A 50 15.25 -1.41 -3.76
CA ASP A 50 15.44 -2.49 -4.73
C ASP A 50 14.34 -2.47 -5.79
N THR A 51 14.32 -3.47 -6.67
CA THR A 51 13.33 -3.57 -7.76
C THR A 51 11.90 -3.75 -7.26
N ASP A 52 11.70 -4.30 -6.05
CA ASP A 52 10.37 -4.57 -5.48
C ASP A 52 9.81 -3.35 -4.74
N GLN A 53 10.67 -2.40 -4.36
CA GLN A 53 10.25 -1.16 -3.71
C GLN A 53 9.34 -0.30 -4.58
N LEU A 54 9.57 -0.26 -5.90
CA LEU A 54 8.67 0.47 -6.81
C LEU A 54 7.24 -0.08 -6.71
N TYR A 55 7.07 -1.40 -6.81
CA TYR A 55 5.77 -2.06 -6.67
C TYR A 55 5.14 -1.78 -5.29
N SER A 56 5.94 -1.82 -4.24
CA SER A 56 5.48 -1.54 -2.87
C SER A 56 5.01 -0.10 -2.69
N VAL A 57 5.69 0.89 -3.28
CA VAL A 57 5.29 2.30 -3.25
C VAL A 57 3.98 2.50 -4.00
N MET A 58 3.90 2.00 -5.24
CA MET A 58 2.71 2.16 -6.08
C MET A 58 1.45 1.60 -5.40
N THR A 59 1.53 0.35 -4.93
CA THR A 59 0.38 -0.31 -4.31
C THR A 59 -0.09 0.41 -3.05
N ARG A 60 0.82 0.93 -2.22
CA ARG A 60 0.46 1.65 -0.98
C ARG A 60 -0.13 3.03 -1.29
N PHE A 61 0.44 3.79 -2.22
CA PHE A 61 -0.10 5.08 -2.63
C PHE A 61 -1.48 4.95 -3.27
N ASP A 62 -1.69 3.96 -4.15
CA ASP A 62 -3.01 3.69 -4.72
C ASP A 62 -4.06 3.41 -3.62
N ASN A 63 -3.68 2.65 -2.59
CA ASN A 63 -4.54 2.39 -1.43
C ASN A 63 -4.87 3.68 -0.65
N PHE A 64 -3.88 4.54 -0.40
CA PHE A 64 -4.13 5.82 0.28
C PHE A 64 -5.05 6.72 -0.54
N ILE A 65 -4.83 6.83 -1.84
CA ILE A 65 -5.64 7.66 -2.75
C ILE A 65 -7.07 7.14 -2.78
N GLN A 66 -7.26 5.81 -2.91
CA GLN A 66 -8.59 5.19 -2.90
C GLN A 66 -9.29 5.39 -1.56
N TYR A 67 -8.59 5.17 -0.44
CA TYR A 67 -9.14 5.28 0.91
C TYR A 67 -9.54 6.72 1.26
N THR A 68 -8.69 7.69 0.91
CA THR A 68 -8.93 9.11 1.19
C THR A 68 -9.77 9.81 0.10
N LYS A 69 -10.08 9.11 -1.00
CA LYS A 69 -10.72 9.66 -2.21
C LYS A 69 -9.95 10.84 -2.80
N ALA A 70 -8.62 10.76 -2.79
CA ALA A 70 -7.71 11.82 -3.21
C ALA A 70 -7.91 13.17 -2.47
N LYS A 71 -8.43 13.15 -1.23
CA LYS A 71 -8.70 14.38 -0.44
C LYS A 71 -7.62 14.72 0.59
N LYS A 72 -6.63 13.87 0.75
CA LYS A 72 -5.54 14.04 1.72
C LYS A 72 -4.21 13.77 1.04
N ASP A 73 -3.25 14.62 1.32
CA ASP A 73 -1.87 14.44 0.88
C ASP A 73 -1.27 13.19 1.53
N VAL A 74 -0.52 12.43 0.75
CA VAL A 74 0.25 11.28 1.26
C VAL A 74 1.60 11.79 1.75
N ASN A 75 1.90 11.55 3.02
CA ASN A 75 3.18 11.91 3.61
C ASN A 75 4.18 10.78 3.40
N LEU A 76 5.22 11.01 2.60
CA LEU A 76 6.31 10.06 2.41
C LEU A 76 7.48 10.39 3.34
N VAL A 77 7.70 9.58 4.36
CA VAL A 77 8.87 9.69 5.24
C VAL A 77 9.99 8.82 4.68
N ILE A 78 11.08 9.46 4.26
CA ILE A 78 12.20 8.79 3.61
C ILE A 78 13.32 8.57 4.64
N SER A 79 13.65 7.31 4.90
CA SER A 79 14.78 6.87 5.72
C SER A 79 15.50 5.72 5.00
N SER A 80 16.00 6.05 3.80
CA SER A 80 16.62 5.09 2.88
C SER A 80 18.08 5.45 2.60
N TYR A 81 18.91 4.43 2.34
CA TYR A 81 20.29 4.60 1.87
C TYR A 81 20.39 4.81 0.34
N GLY A 82 19.25 4.86 -0.36
CA GLY A 82 19.19 4.76 -1.82
C GLY A 82 19.24 3.31 -2.30
N GLY A 83 19.65 3.08 -3.55
CA GLY A 83 19.72 1.76 -4.16
C GLY A 83 19.57 1.81 -5.67
N ASP A 84 18.70 0.96 -6.21
CA ASP A 84 18.39 0.85 -7.63
C ASP A 84 17.82 2.16 -8.19
N VAL A 85 18.57 2.75 -9.12
CA VAL A 85 18.23 4.04 -9.73
C VAL A 85 16.99 3.92 -10.62
N TYR A 86 16.75 2.77 -11.27
CA TYR A 86 15.59 2.59 -12.13
C TYR A 86 14.30 2.47 -11.32
N ALA A 87 14.34 1.78 -10.19
CA ALA A 87 13.23 1.72 -9.24
C ALA A 87 12.89 3.11 -8.70
N MET A 88 13.90 3.93 -8.38
CA MET A 88 13.68 5.30 -7.95
C MET A 88 13.14 6.20 -9.08
N LEU A 89 13.67 6.09 -10.30
CA LEU A 89 13.14 6.83 -11.46
C LEU A 89 11.70 6.45 -11.76
N GLY A 90 11.36 5.16 -11.74
CA GLY A 90 10.00 4.68 -11.87
C GLY A 90 9.09 5.19 -10.74
N THR A 91 9.62 5.35 -9.53
CA THR A 91 8.88 5.91 -8.40
C THR A 91 8.57 7.39 -8.61
N ILE A 92 9.53 8.16 -9.13
CA ILE A 92 9.35 9.58 -9.48
C ILE A 92 8.32 9.72 -10.60
N ASP A 93 8.43 8.92 -11.66
CA ASP A 93 7.48 8.93 -12.77
C ASP A 93 6.08 8.57 -12.30
N TYR A 94 5.95 7.58 -11.41
CA TYR A 94 4.68 7.24 -10.77
C TYR A 94 4.10 8.42 -9.99
N PHE A 95 4.88 9.10 -9.14
CA PHE A 95 4.40 10.26 -8.39
C PHE A 95 3.93 11.40 -9.30
N ASN A 96 4.63 11.66 -10.40
CA ASN A 96 4.22 12.66 -11.39
C ASN A 96 2.95 12.28 -12.16
N SER A 97 2.55 10.99 -12.14
CA SER A 97 1.33 10.51 -12.80
C SER A 97 0.09 10.55 -11.91
N LEU A 98 0.26 10.78 -10.59
CA LEU A 98 -0.85 10.76 -9.64
C LEU A 98 -1.84 11.91 -9.87
N PRO A 99 -3.14 11.70 -9.64
CA PRO A 99 -4.14 12.76 -9.75
C PRO A 99 -3.90 13.85 -8.70
N VAL A 100 -3.82 15.10 -9.15
CA VAL A 100 -3.68 16.31 -8.32
C VAL A 100 -5.05 16.90 -7.98
#